data_AF-A0A444XJJ3-F1
#
_entry.id   AF-A0A444XJJ3-F1
#
_cell.length_a   1.000
_cell.length_b   1.000
_cell.length_c   1.000
_cell.angle_alpha   90.00
_cell.angle_beta   90.00
_cell.angle_gamma   90.00
#
_symmetry.space_group_name_H-M   'P 1'
#
loop_
_entity.id
_entity.type
_entity.pdbx_description
1 polymer ?
#
loop_
_entity_poly.entity_id
_entity_poly.type
_entity_poly.pdbx_seq_one_letter_code
_entity_poly.pdbx_strand_id
1 'polypeptide(L)'
;MALSDHPNGEFVSPKTKKEFRVEAYPSFIPFIDRKKLTSHPYIFAPVCYAGHWWLWLINTRKRKCQILDPLHKIAPTDERKTINKFTGYVFSRLITYAGGKPLQKAEREKEIKSPYVKISGQKTSYDCAVYVMKWMEIIEPENIKKGKYQWDNWPQVTVFRTI
;
A
#
# COMPACT_ATOMS: atom_id res chain seq x y z
N MET A 1 -7.61 0.51 -13.59
CA MET A 1 -6.77 0.75 -12.39
C MET A 1 -5.39 1.14 -12.89
N ALA A 2 -4.70 2.12 -12.29
CA ALA A 2 -3.42 2.63 -12.81
C ALA A 2 -2.37 1.53 -13.06
N LEU A 3 -2.34 0.47 -12.25
CA LEU A 3 -1.46 -0.69 -12.45
C LEU A 3 -1.72 -1.43 -13.78
N SER A 4 -2.94 -1.37 -14.32
CA SER A 4 -3.29 -1.97 -15.61
C SER A 4 -2.79 -1.15 -16.80
N ASP A 5 -2.75 0.19 -16.67
CA ASP A 5 -2.25 1.09 -17.71
C ASP A 5 -0.71 1.21 -17.70
N HIS A 6 -0.10 0.70 -16.62
CA HIS A 6 1.31 0.66 -16.30
C HIS A 6 1.71 -0.77 -15.87
N PRO A 7 1.59 -1.76 -16.78
CA PRO A 7 1.84 -3.15 -16.47
C PRO A 7 3.26 -3.34 -15.92
N ASN A 8 3.43 -4.34 -15.06
CA ASN A 8 4.70 -4.64 -14.40
C ASN A 8 5.32 -3.47 -13.63
N GLY A 9 4.56 -2.42 -13.29
CA GLY A 9 5.07 -1.24 -12.57
C GLY A 9 5.91 -0.29 -13.43
N GLU A 10 5.66 -0.25 -14.74
CA GLU A 10 6.31 0.71 -15.63
C GLU A 10 5.88 2.15 -15.33
N PHE A 11 6.85 3.06 -15.16
CA PHE A 11 6.55 4.47 -14.88
C PHE A 11 5.88 5.19 -16.06
N VAL A 12 6.12 4.70 -17.28
CA VAL A 12 5.61 5.23 -18.53
C VAL A 12 4.59 4.23 -19.07
N SER A 13 3.40 4.70 -19.44
CA SER A 13 2.39 3.81 -20.02
C SER A 13 2.83 3.37 -21.43
N PRO A 14 2.82 2.05 -21.74
CA PRO A 14 3.10 1.56 -23.09
C PRO A 14 2.19 2.15 -24.15
N LYS A 15 0.94 2.43 -23.79
CA LYS A 15 -0.13 2.90 -24.69
C LYS A 15 0.00 4.39 -25.01
N THR A 16 0.19 5.23 -24.00
CA THR A 16 0.20 6.69 -24.18
C THR A 16 1.60 7.28 -24.27
N LYS A 17 2.65 6.49 -23.96
CA LYS A 17 4.04 6.93 -23.84
C LYS A 17 4.24 8.09 -22.85
N LYS A 18 3.31 8.26 -21.91
CA LYS A 18 3.37 9.29 -20.86
C LYS A 18 3.63 8.68 -19.49
N GLU A 19 4.33 9.41 -18.64
CA GLU A 19 4.49 9.06 -17.23
C GLU A 19 3.16 9.10 -16.48
N PHE A 20 3.05 8.32 -15.40
CA PHE A 20 1.89 8.37 -14.52
C PHE A 20 1.65 9.78 -13.96
N ARG A 21 0.41 10.27 -14.12
CA ARG A 21 -0.08 11.52 -13.56
C ARG A 21 -1.47 11.28 -12.99
N VAL A 22 -1.77 11.85 -11.82
CA VAL A 22 -3.09 11.66 -11.16
C VAL A 22 -4.20 12.20 -12.05
N GLU A 23 -3.93 13.31 -12.72
CA GLU A 23 -4.82 14.01 -13.65
C GLU A 23 -5.20 13.17 -14.87
N ALA A 24 -4.39 12.15 -15.22
CA ALA A 24 -4.71 11.23 -16.31
C ALA A 24 -5.85 10.26 -15.95
N TYR A 25 -6.32 10.25 -14.70
CA TYR A 25 -7.38 9.39 -14.21
C TYR A 25 -8.54 10.20 -13.60
N PRO A 26 -9.29 10.96 -14.42
CA PRO A 26 -10.33 11.87 -13.93
C PRO A 26 -11.43 11.18 -13.12
N SER A 27 -11.70 9.89 -13.39
CA SER A 27 -12.69 9.11 -12.64
C SER A 27 -12.34 8.89 -11.16
N PHE A 28 -11.05 8.96 -10.78
CA PHE A 28 -10.64 8.84 -9.38
C PHE A 28 -10.64 10.16 -8.63
N ILE A 29 -10.55 11.30 -9.34
CA ILE A 29 -10.43 12.63 -8.74
C ILE A 29 -11.56 12.93 -7.73
N PRO A 30 -12.84 12.62 -8.00
CA PRO A 30 -13.92 12.86 -7.04
C PRO A 30 -13.76 12.15 -5.69
N PHE A 31 -13.01 11.05 -5.65
CA PHE A 31 -12.79 10.26 -4.43
C PHE A 31 -11.55 10.71 -3.64
N ILE A 32 -10.81 11.69 -4.14
CA ILE A 32 -9.56 12.18 -3.53
C ILE A 32 -9.86 13.44 -2.71
N ASP A 33 -9.94 13.27 -1.38
CA ASP A 33 -9.98 14.41 -0.46
C ASP A 33 -8.57 14.96 -0.23
N ARG A 34 -8.22 15.99 -1.00
CA ARG A 34 -6.89 16.64 -0.94
C ARG A 34 -6.58 17.20 0.44
N LYS A 35 -7.58 17.74 1.16
CA LYS A 35 -7.42 18.32 2.49
C LYS A 35 -7.11 17.21 3.51
N LYS A 36 -7.79 16.06 3.44
CA LYS A 36 -7.49 14.92 4.32
C LYS A 36 -6.10 14.34 4.04
N LEU A 37 -5.74 14.15 2.78
CA LEU A 37 -4.42 13.60 2.40
C LEU A 37 -3.23 14.43 2.91
N THR A 38 -3.39 15.75 3.01
CA THR A 38 -2.32 16.66 3.47
C THR A 38 -2.34 16.93 4.97
N SER A 39 -3.50 16.83 5.62
CA SER A 39 -3.64 17.06 7.06
C SER A 39 -3.33 15.83 7.92
N HIS A 40 -3.58 14.62 7.41
CA HIS A 40 -3.41 13.40 8.19
C HIS A 40 -1.96 12.93 8.19
N PRO A 41 -1.37 12.63 9.37
CA PRO A 41 0.03 12.20 9.49
C PRO A 41 0.27 10.80 8.91
N TYR A 42 -0.79 9.99 8.83
CA TYR A 42 -0.75 8.61 8.39
C TYR A 42 -1.87 8.36 7.39
N ILE A 43 -1.55 7.60 6.34
CA ILE A 43 -2.50 7.12 5.35
C ILE A 43 -2.37 5.60 5.28
N PHE A 44 -3.51 4.93 5.46
CA PHE A 44 -3.67 3.52 5.15
C PHE A 44 -4.17 3.38 3.72
N ALA A 45 -3.44 2.63 2.90
CA ALA A 45 -3.80 2.40 1.52
C ALA A 45 -3.82 0.89 1.21
N PRO A 46 -5.00 0.25 1.19
CA PRO A 46 -5.10 -1.15 0.78
C PRO A 46 -4.81 -1.27 -0.71
N VAL A 47 -4.06 -2.30 -1.10
CA VAL A 47 -3.70 -2.57 -2.49
C VAL A 47 -4.07 -4.01 -2.81
N CYS A 48 -4.68 -4.20 -3.97
CA CYS A 48 -5.04 -5.50 -4.51
C CYS A 48 -4.34 -5.70 -5.85
N TYR A 49 -3.68 -6.83 -6.02
CA TYR A 49 -3.12 -7.26 -7.29
C TYR A 49 -3.14 -8.78 -7.39
N ALA A 50 -3.55 -9.30 -8.54
CA ALA A 50 -3.61 -10.74 -8.81
C ALA A 50 -4.30 -11.55 -7.70
N GLY A 51 -5.39 -11.02 -7.13
CA GLY A 51 -6.15 -11.67 -6.05
C GLY A 51 -5.53 -11.60 -4.65
N HIS A 52 -4.34 -11.01 -4.50
CA HIS A 52 -3.71 -10.81 -3.19
C HIS A 52 -3.89 -9.37 -2.69
N TRP A 53 -4.24 -9.23 -1.40
CA TRP A 53 -4.38 -7.95 -0.72
C TRP A 53 -3.26 -7.73 0.30
N TRP A 54 -2.70 -6.52 0.29
CA TRP A 54 -1.78 -6.05 1.33
C TRP A 54 -2.02 -4.57 1.62
N LEU A 55 -1.47 -4.08 2.71
CA LEU A 55 -1.71 -2.73 3.22
C LEU A 55 -0.43 -1.91 3.16
N TRP A 56 -0.51 -0.72 2.57
CA TRP A 56 0.53 0.29 2.69
C TRP A 56 0.21 1.22 3.86
N LEU A 57 1.20 1.42 4.74
CA LEU A 57 1.17 2.49 5.72
C LEU A 57 2.14 3.59 5.30
N ILE A 58 1.61 4.79 5.13
CA ILE A 58 2.36 5.95 4.67
C ILE A 58 2.38 6.99 5.77
N ASN A 59 3.56 7.32 6.29
CA ASN A 59 3.74 8.45 7.18
C ASN A 59 4.11 9.68 6.35
N THR A 60 3.18 10.61 6.19
CA THR A 60 3.32 11.81 5.36
C THR A 60 4.30 12.82 5.96
N ARG A 61 4.35 12.92 7.31
CA ARG A 61 5.28 13.83 8.01
C ARG A 61 6.73 13.39 7.90
N LYS A 62 6.99 12.10 8.12
CA LYS A 62 8.32 11.48 8.06
C LYS A 62 8.71 11.09 6.64
N ARG A 63 7.76 11.13 5.70
CA ARG A 63 7.92 10.70 4.31
C ARG A 63 8.46 9.27 4.21
N LYS A 64 7.86 8.37 4.98
CA LYS A 64 8.25 6.96 5.05
C LYS A 64 7.05 6.09 4.74
N CYS A 65 7.27 5.06 3.93
CA CYS A 65 6.27 4.05 3.63
C CYS A 65 6.68 2.71 4.23
N GLN A 66 5.70 1.90 4.60
CA GLN A 66 5.88 0.55 5.11
C GLN A 66 4.82 -0.35 4.47
N ILE A 67 5.17 -1.61 4.25
CA ILE A 67 4.26 -2.63 3.71
C ILE A 67 3.89 -3.59 4.81
N LEU A 68 2.60 -3.80 4.99
CA LEU A 68 2.02 -4.83 5.83
C LEU A 68 1.42 -5.85 4.88
N ASP A 69 2.05 -7.02 4.81
CA ASP A 69 1.62 -8.09 3.92
C ASP A 69 1.29 -9.34 4.76
N PRO A 70 0.04 -9.82 4.67
CA PRO A 70 -0.42 -10.91 5.52
C PRO A 70 0.25 -12.23 5.16
N LEU A 71 0.72 -12.39 3.92
CA LEU A 71 1.35 -13.62 3.45
C LEU A 71 2.88 -13.53 3.43
N HIS A 72 3.43 -12.39 3.01
CA HIS A 72 4.86 -12.27 2.74
C HIS A 72 5.59 -11.32 3.71
N LYS A 73 6.83 -11.63 4.07
CA LYS A 73 7.70 -10.75 4.91
C LYS A 73 8.79 -10.04 4.11
N ILE A 74 8.90 -10.36 2.83
CA ILE A 74 9.72 -9.73 1.81
C ILE A 74 8.95 -9.81 0.49
N ALA A 75 9.37 -9.07 -0.54
CA ALA A 75 8.77 -9.25 -1.86
C ALA A 75 9.09 -10.66 -2.40
N PRO A 76 8.08 -11.50 -2.70
CA PRO A 76 8.29 -12.89 -3.12
C PRO A 76 8.83 -13.02 -4.55
N THR A 77 8.62 -12.00 -5.40
CA THR A 77 9.03 -12.00 -6.82
C THR A 77 9.60 -10.65 -7.22
N ASP A 78 10.35 -10.60 -8.33
CA ASP A 78 10.84 -9.35 -8.92
C ASP A 78 9.69 -8.48 -9.45
N GLU A 79 8.64 -9.11 -10.00
CA GLU A 79 7.40 -8.43 -10.36
C GLU A 79 6.81 -7.69 -9.15
N ARG A 80 6.72 -8.34 -7.97
CA ARG A 80 6.25 -7.68 -6.75
C ARG A 80 7.16 -6.50 -6.35
N LYS A 81 8.48 -6.60 -6.54
CA LYS A 81 9.39 -5.48 -6.28
C LYS A 81 9.06 -4.30 -7.18
N THR A 82 8.83 -4.53 -8.48
CA THR A 82 8.49 -3.47 -9.43
C THR A 82 7.12 -2.86 -9.14
N ILE A 83 6.11 -3.68 -8.84
CA ILE A 83 4.79 -3.22 -8.40
C ILE A 83 4.89 -2.36 -7.15
N ASN A 84 5.68 -2.76 -6.14
CA ASN A 84 5.86 -1.98 -4.93
C ASN A 84 6.54 -0.63 -5.20
N LYS A 85 7.57 -0.62 -6.05
CA LYS A 85 8.28 0.59 -6.47
C LYS A 85 7.33 1.56 -7.16
N PHE A 86 6.53 1.07 -8.10
CA PHE A 86 5.52 1.87 -8.80
C PHE A 86 4.40 2.35 -7.88
N THR A 87 3.91 1.49 -6.98
CA THR A 87 2.88 1.84 -5.99
C THR A 87 3.37 2.97 -5.07
N GLY A 88 4.61 2.89 -4.59
CA GLY A 88 5.23 3.97 -3.81
C GLY A 88 5.31 5.29 -4.59
N TYR A 89 5.65 5.21 -5.88
CA TYR A 89 5.65 6.38 -6.77
C TYR A 89 4.24 6.97 -6.94
N VAL A 90 3.22 6.14 -7.20
CA VAL A 90 1.81 6.57 -7.31
C VAL A 90 1.38 7.33 -6.05
N PHE A 91 1.70 6.83 -4.86
CA PHE A 91 1.39 7.54 -3.62
C PHE A 91 2.16 8.86 -3.47
N SER A 92 3.44 8.92 -3.88
CA SER A 92 4.20 10.17 -3.89
C SER A 92 3.55 11.23 -4.79
N ARG A 93 3.09 10.81 -5.97
CA ARG A 93 2.38 11.68 -6.92
C ARG A 93 1.01 12.09 -6.40
N LEU A 94 0.28 11.19 -5.73
CA LEU A 94 -1.01 11.49 -5.10
C LEU A 94 -0.88 12.53 -3.98
N ILE A 95 0.14 12.40 -3.13
CA ILE A 95 0.41 13.37 -2.06
C ILE A 95 0.80 14.72 -2.67
N THR A 96 1.65 14.74 -3.68
CA THR A 96 2.05 15.96 -4.39
C THR A 96 0.84 16.65 -5.05
N TYR A 97 -0.02 15.87 -5.71
CA TYR A 97 -1.26 16.36 -6.32
C TYR A 97 -2.20 17.01 -5.29
N ALA A 98 -2.25 16.45 -4.08
CA ALA A 98 -3.02 17.02 -2.97
C ALA A 98 -2.40 18.30 -2.37
N GLY A 99 -1.21 18.73 -2.83
CA GLY A 99 -0.46 19.87 -2.29
C GLY A 99 0.54 19.51 -1.18
N GLY A 100 0.74 18.22 -0.93
CA GLY A 100 1.73 17.71 0.04
C GLY A 100 3.15 17.67 -0.52
N LYS A 101 4.11 17.39 0.35
CA LYS A 101 5.51 17.15 -0.07
C LYS A 101 5.66 15.72 -0.58
N PRO A 102 6.41 15.49 -1.67
CA PRO A 102 6.64 14.14 -2.18
C PRO A 102 7.37 13.27 -1.15
N LEU A 103 7.18 11.96 -1.27
CA LEU A 103 7.79 10.97 -0.38
C LEU A 103 9.32 10.92 -0.52
N GLN A 104 9.84 11.28 -1.69
CA GLN A 104 11.27 11.38 -1.94
C GLN A 104 11.57 12.59 -2.83
N LYS A 105 12.84 12.99 -2.93
CA LYS A 105 13.24 14.03 -3.88
C LYS A 105 12.98 13.56 -5.31
N ALA A 106 12.66 14.48 -6.22
CA ALA A 106 12.27 14.19 -7.62
C ALA A 106 13.20 13.18 -8.32
N GLU A 107 14.52 13.36 -8.20
CA GLU A 107 15.54 12.47 -8.79
C GLU A 107 15.43 11.01 -8.33
N ARG A 108 14.90 10.78 -7.13
CA ARG A 108 14.86 9.47 -6.47
C ARG A 108 13.43 9.01 -6.17
N GLU A 109 12.40 9.71 -6.65
CA GLU A 109 11.00 9.28 -6.45
C GLU A 109 10.74 7.89 -7.04
N LYS A 110 11.43 7.55 -8.12
CA LYS A 110 11.35 6.22 -8.70
C LYS A 110 12.06 5.18 -7.84
N GLU A 111 12.89 5.55 -6.87
CA GLU A 111 13.66 4.64 -6.01
C GLU A 111 13.02 4.42 -4.63
N ILE A 112 11.76 4.79 -4.43
CA ILE A 112 11.07 4.61 -3.16
C ILE A 112 11.11 3.14 -2.75
N LYS A 113 11.76 2.86 -1.62
CA LYS A 113 11.80 1.54 -0.98
C LYS A 113 10.93 1.57 0.27
N SER A 114 10.07 0.56 0.38
CA SER A 114 9.20 0.38 1.54
C SER A 114 9.55 -0.93 2.23
N PRO A 115 10.08 -0.92 3.46
CA PRO A 115 10.32 -2.14 4.21
C PRO A 115 9.00 -2.82 4.58
N TYR A 116 9.04 -4.15 4.61
CA TYR A 116 7.96 -4.98 5.13
C TYR A 116 8.00 -4.97 6.65
N VAL A 117 6.85 -4.80 7.28
CA VAL A 117 6.71 -4.90 8.73
C VAL A 117 6.54 -6.37 9.09
N LYS A 118 7.36 -6.85 10.03
CA LYS A 118 7.24 -8.19 10.59
C LYS A 118 6.09 -8.21 11.61
N ILE A 119 4.86 -8.44 11.13
CA ILE A 119 3.66 -8.67 11.95
C ILE A 119 3.09 -10.05 11.65
N SER A 120 2.28 -10.60 12.56
CA SER A 120 1.62 -11.89 12.38
C SER A 120 0.79 -11.91 11.09
N GLY A 121 0.83 -13.02 10.38
CA GLY A 121 0.24 -13.17 9.04
C GLY A 121 -0.98 -14.08 9.00
N GLN A 122 -1.56 -14.20 7.81
CA GLN A 122 -2.60 -15.18 7.53
C GLN A 122 -2.07 -16.61 7.60
N LYS A 123 -2.93 -17.54 8.05
CA LYS A 123 -2.61 -18.97 8.11
C LYS A 123 -3.05 -19.73 6.85
N THR A 124 -4.10 -19.24 6.17
CA THR A 124 -4.59 -19.77 4.90
C THR A 124 -4.17 -18.85 3.75
N SER A 125 -4.28 -19.28 2.50
CA SER A 125 -3.98 -18.44 1.33
C SER A 125 -5.09 -17.42 0.98
N TYR A 126 -6.27 -17.50 1.59
CA TYR A 126 -7.46 -16.75 1.15
C TYR A 126 -7.84 -15.56 2.06
N ASP A 127 -7.31 -15.50 3.29
CA ASP A 127 -7.75 -14.53 4.30
C ASP A 127 -7.11 -13.13 4.16
N CYS A 128 -6.37 -12.86 3.08
CA CYS A 128 -5.58 -11.62 2.93
C CYS A 128 -6.41 -10.34 3.12
N ALA A 129 -7.62 -10.28 2.55
CA ALA A 129 -8.51 -9.15 2.70
C ALA A 129 -9.01 -8.97 4.14
N VAL A 130 -9.33 -10.08 4.83
CA VAL A 130 -9.78 -10.05 6.23
C VAL A 130 -8.69 -9.49 7.13
N TYR A 131 -7.44 -9.90 6.92
CA TYR A 131 -6.29 -9.36 7.65
C TYR A 131 -6.08 -7.87 7.37
N VAL A 132 -6.17 -7.43 6.11
CA VAL A 132 -6.06 -5.99 5.77
C VAL A 132 -7.15 -5.16 6.43
N MET A 133 -8.41 -5.63 6.40
CA MET A 133 -9.52 -4.94 7.08
C MET A 133 -9.31 -4.86 8.59
N LYS A 134 -8.93 -5.98 9.23
CA LYS A 134 -8.63 -6.01 10.67
C LYS A 134 -7.44 -5.13 11.02
N TRP A 135 -6.42 -5.06 10.17
CA TRP A 135 -5.29 -4.14 10.35
C TRP A 135 -5.71 -2.69 10.34
N MET A 136 -6.58 -2.29 9.42
CA MET A 136 -7.09 -0.92 9.39
C MET A 136 -7.94 -0.57 10.61
N GLU A 137 -8.58 -1.56 11.24
CA GLU A 137 -9.39 -1.38 12.46
C GLU A 137 -8.52 -1.18 13.71
N ILE A 138 -7.44 -1.96 13.87
CA ILE A 138 -6.75 -2.07 15.17
C ILE A 138 -5.31 -1.55 15.20
N ILE A 139 -4.69 -1.30 14.03
CA ILE A 139 -3.32 -0.79 14.00
C ILE A 139 -3.30 0.70 14.29
N GLU A 140 -2.53 1.07 15.31
CA GLU A 140 -2.11 2.43 15.59
C GLU A 140 -0.76 2.71 14.90
N PRO A 141 -0.72 3.54 13.84
CA PRO A 141 0.49 3.75 13.04
C PRO A 141 1.74 4.15 13.85
N GLU A 142 1.57 4.84 14.98
CA GLU A 142 2.62 5.26 15.90
C GLU A 142 3.30 4.08 16.61
N ASN A 143 2.58 2.97 16.81
CA ASN A 143 3.00 1.83 17.62
C ASN A 143 3.57 0.67 16.80
N ILE A 144 3.54 0.73 15.46
CA ILE A 144 4.15 -0.29 14.57
C ILE A 144 5.61 -0.62 14.90
N LYS A 145 6.39 0.37 15.34
CA LYS A 145 7.80 0.14 15.70
C LYS A 145 8.00 -0.50 17.07
N LYS A 146 6.99 -0.49 17.92
CA LYS A 146 7.09 -1.00 19.29
C LYS A 146 6.85 -2.51 19.36
N GLY A 147 6.44 -3.16 18.27
CA GLY A 147 6.17 -4.60 18.24
C GLY A 147 5.07 -5.05 19.20
N LYS A 148 4.32 -4.13 19.80
CA LYS A 148 3.35 -4.37 20.88
C LYS A 148 1.95 -4.63 20.33
N TYR A 149 1.81 -5.45 19.31
CA TYR A 149 0.48 -5.86 18.88
C TYR A 149 0.24 -7.31 19.29
N GLN A 150 -0.81 -7.54 20.06
CA GLN A 150 -1.28 -8.87 20.45
C GLN A 150 -1.96 -9.59 19.28
N TRP A 151 -1.31 -9.66 18.11
CA TRP A 151 -1.83 -10.36 16.93
C TRP A 151 -1.80 -11.88 17.08
N ASP A 152 -0.81 -12.39 17.81
CA ASP A 152 -0.59 -13.83 17.94
C ASP A 152 -1.71 -14.55 18.72
N ASN A 153 -2.61 -13.77 19.36
CA ASN A 153 -3.73 -14.26 20.14
C ASN A 153 -5.09 -14.20 19.40
N TRP A 154 -5.15 -13.83 18.12
CA TRP A 154 -6.42 -13.88 17.38
C TRP A 154 -6.81 -15.33 17.10
N PRO A 155 -7.87 -15.88 17.75
CA PRO A 155 -8.28 -17.25 17.52
C PRO A 155 -8.94 -17.32 16.14
N GLN A 156 -8.26 -17.96 15.19
CA GLN A 156 -8.86 -18.37 13.93
C GLN A 156 -9.88 -19.47 14.27
N VAL A 157 -11.16 -19.12 14.40
CA VAL A 157 -12.22 -20.11 14.63
C VAL A 157 -12.45 -20.85 13.31
N THR A 158 -11.96 -22.08 13.25
CA THR A 158 -12.19 -22.95 12.11
C THR A 158 -13.65 -23.42 12.11
N VAL A 159 -14.54 -22.70 11.43
CA VAL A 159 -15.92 -23.15 11.22
C VAL A 159 -15.98 -24.03 9.98
N PHE A 160 -15.42 -25.25 10.06
CA PHE A 160 -15.80 -26.29 9.09
C PHE A 160 -17.17 -26.80 9.51
N ARG A 161 -18.24 -26.27 8.93
CA ARG A 161 -19.49 -27.03 8.84
C ARG A 161 -19.35 -27.93 7.62
N THR A 162 -19.13 -29.21 7.87
CA THR A 162 -19.36 -30.26 6.87
C THR A 162 -20.82 -30.12 6.42
N ILE A 163 -21.04 -29.88 5.13
CA ILE A 163 -22.36 -29.98 4.50
C ILE A 163 -22.54 -31.43 4.07
#